data_AF-A0AAV5X5G0-F1
#
_entry.id   AF-A0AAV5X5G0-F1
#
_cell.length_a   1.000
_cell.length_b   1.000
_cell.length_c   1.000
_cell.angle_alpha   90.00
_cell.angle_beta   90.00
_cell.angle_gamma   90.00
#
_symmetry.space_group_name_H-M   'P 1'
#
loop_
_entity.id
_entity.type
_entity.pdbx_description
1 polymer ?
#
loop_
_entity_poly.entity_id
_entity_poly.type
_entity_poly.pdbx_seq_one_letter_code
_entity_poly.pdbx_strand_id
1 'polypeptide(L)'
;MSGGGLARGLAAACAGLLLGACASSAPDRAAVPAPVAPGTVTVRALPQAFESEDFVVTFAGPGDTSRTLAARYLGDAAKAWMIEDFMGVSSFAPGQEVVIPRRPWNPSGVNASGYQIVPILCYHNLGAENKGRLTLAASKFQEQMRYLKANGYRVVSLGEFVEFTRLGRQLPQRSVVLTFDDGYRSFKEHAQPVLKELGFTATLFVYTDYVGAGRNALSWQDLRELAAEGVDIQAHTKSHGDLRRTPGETDAQYARRMQTELVQPQELFQRYLGRRSSVIAYPYGSWDESVLGKVAEFGYVAGFSVRRQGNASFVRPFAGNRSQIYSEMTLEDFARNLNVYQSESLR
;
A
#
# COMPACT_ATOMS: atom_id res chain seq x y z
N MET A 1 -8.13 -53.78 -31.15
CA MET A 1 -9.38 -54.40 -31.64
C MET A 1 -10.41 -53.30 -31.86
N SER A 2 -10.99 -53.29 -33.07
CA SER A 2 -12.26 -52.65 -33.53
C SER A 2 -12.61 -51.26 -32.94
N GLY A 3 -12.66 -50.17 -33.70
CA GLY A 3 -13.50 -49.94 -34.90
C GLY A 3 -14.65 -49.00 -34.46
N GLY A 4 -15.09 -47.94 -35.13
CA GLY A 4 -15.05 -47.51 -36.52
C GLY A 4 -16.45 -46.95 -36.88
N GLY A 5 -16.52 -45.83 -37.61
CA GLY A 5 -17.75 -45.32 -38.29
C GLY A 5 -18.31 -43.99 -37.71
N LEU A 6 -18.22 -42.79 -38.33
CA LEU A 6 -18.74 -42.32 -39.64
C LEU A 6 -20.24 -42.63 -39.82
N ALA A 7 -21.16 -41.79 -40.31
CA ALA A 7 -21.17 -40.43 -40.84
C ALA A 7 -22.63 -40.08 -41.28
N ARG A 8 -22.94 -38.77 -41.38
CA ARG A 8 -23.72 -38.07 -42.44
C ARG A 8 -25.25 -38.30 -42.66
N GLY A 9 -25.90 -37.18 -43.01
CA GLY A 9 -26.97 -37.07 -44.04
C GLY A 9 -28.35 -36.69 -43.49
N LEU A 10 -28.82 -35.43 -43.49
CA LEU A 10 -29.37 -34.60 -44.59
C LEU A 10 -30.57 -35.17 -45.38
N ALA A 11 -31.67 -34.40 -45.29
CA ALA A 11 -32.62 -34.00 -46.33
C ALA A 11 -33.85 -34.87 -46.70
N ALA A 12 -35.01 -34.20 -46.52
CA ALA A 12 -36.09 -33.96 -47.48
C ALA A 12 -37.04 -35.10 -47.93
N ALA A 13 -38.35 -34.86 -47.79
CA ALA A 13 -39.27 -34.45 -48.88
C ALA A 13 -40.69 -35.05 -48.78
N CYS A 14 -41.68 -34.19 -49.07
CA CYS A 14 -42.99 -34.47 -49.73
C CYS A 14 -44.03 -35.35 -49.01
N ALA A 15 -45.35 -35.23 -49.19
CA ALA A 15 -46.28 -34.28 -49.82
C ALA A 15 -47.71 -34.80 -49.48
N GLY A 16 -48.75 -33.96 -49.51
CA GLY A 16 -50.13 -34.46 -49.44
C GLY A 16 -51.20 -33.39 -49.27
N LEU A 17 -51.86 -33.03 -50.38
CA LEU A 17 -53.00 -32.11 -50.51
C LEU A 17 -54.25 -32.55 -49.72
N LEU A 18 -55.14 -31.59 -49.39
CA LEU A 18 -56.50 -31.51 -49.98
C LEU A 18 -57.23 -30.18 -49.69
N LEU A 19 -58.03 -29.81 -50.69
CA LEU A 19 -58.73 -28.56 -50.97
C LEU A 19 -59.90 -28.20 -50.04
N GLY A 20 -60.16 -26.90 -49.89
CA GLY A 20 -61.44 -26.36 -49.44
C GLY A 20 -61.53 -24.85 -49.72
N ALA A 21 -62.47 -24.46 -50.58
CA ALA A 21 -62.57 -23.14 -51.18
C ALA A 21 -63.47 -22.14 -50.41
N CYS A 22 -63.32 -20.87 -50.81
CA CYS A 22 -64.33 -19.82 -50.94
C CYS A 22 -64.37 -18.64 -49.94
N ALA A 23 -64.46 -17.47 -50.59
CA ALA A 23 -65.04 -16.19 -50.20
C ALA A 23 -64.13 -15.16 -49.50
N SER A 24 -63.66 -14.25 -50.35
CA SER A 24 -63.03 -12.96 -50.07
C SER A 24 -64.00 -11.95 -49.46
N SER A 25 -63.57 -11.32 -48.36
CA SER A 25 -64.01 -9.97 -47.97
C SER A 25 -62.77 -9.08 -47.89
N ALA A 26 -62.72 -8.01 -48.69
CA ALA A 26 -61.62 -7.05 -48.63
C ALA A 26 -61.61 -6.34 -47.26
N PRO A 27 -60.48 -6.29 -46.54
CA PRO A 27 -60.39 -5.44 -45.37
C PRO A 27 -60.20 -3.99 -45.83
N ASP A 28 -60.93 -3.10 -45.15
CA ASP A 28 -60.86 -1.66 -45.27
C ASP A 28 -59.41 -1.16 -45.26
N ARG A 29 -59.04 -0.32 -46.24
CA ARG A 29 -57.76 0.40 -46.20
C ARG A 29 -57.84 1.41 -45.05
N ALA A 30 -57.43 0.99 -43.86
CA ALA A 30 -57.14 1.90 -42.76
C ALA A 30 -56.15 2.97 -43.25
N ALA A 31 -56.55 4.23 -43.14
CA ALA A 31 -55.72 5.37 -43.51
C ALA A 31 -54.38 5.31 -42.76
N VAL A 32 -53.27 5.47 -43.50
CA VAL A 32 -51.95 5.61 -42.92
C VAL A 32 -51.94 6.87 -42.06
N PRO A 33 -51.65 6.79 -40.74
CA PRO A 33 -51.59 7.98 -39.92
C PRO A 33 -50.46 8.89 -40.41
N ALA A 34 -50.74 10.19 -40.45
CA ALA A 34 -49.77 11.20 -40.87
C ALA A 34 -48.47 11.08 -40.05
N PRO A 35 -47.31 11.36 -40.65
CA PRO A 35 -46.04 11.33 -39.93
C PRO A 35 -46.12 12.27 -38.74
N VAL A 36 -45.87 11.72 -37.54
CA VAL A 36 -45.75 12.49 -36.32
C VAL A 36 -44.63 13.52 -36.54
N ALA A 37 -44.95 14.81 -36.42
CA ALA A 37 -43.95 15.87 -36.50
C ALA A 37 -42.82 15.54 -35.53
N PRO A 38 -41.54 15.75 -35.89
CA PRO A 38 -40.43 15.45 -35.00
C PRO A 38 -40.64 16.24 -33.71
N GLY A 39 -41.02 15.53 -32.65
CA GLY A 39 -41.11 16.11 -31.34
C GLY A 39 -39.75 16.69 -31.00
N THR A 40 -39.72 17.93 -30.53
CA THR A 40 -38.54 18.51 -29.91
C THR A 40 -38.15 17.59 -28.76
N VAL A 41 -37.16 16.72 -29.00
CA VAL A 41 -36.45 16.06 -27.91
C VAL A 41 -35.71 17.19 -27.21
N THR A 42 -36.30 17.73 -26.14
CA THR A 42 -35.53 18.48 -25.17
C THR A 42 -34.50 17.52 -24.62
N VAL A 43 -33.29 17.55 -25.17
CA VAL A 43 -32.11 16.95 -24.57
C VAL A 43 -32.00 17.65 -23.22
N ARG A 44 -32.47 16.97 -22.17
CA ARG A 44 -32.24 17.42 -20.80
C ARG A 44 -30.72 17.57 -20.70
N ALA A 45 -30.24 18.79 -20.47
CA ALA A 45 -28.81 19.01 -20.27
C ALA A 45 -28.34 18.00 -19.23
N LEU A 46 -27.39 17.15 -19.62
CA LEU A 46 -26.81 16.20 -18.67
C LEU A 46 -26.26 17.03 -17.51
N PRO A 47 -26.50 16.62 -16.25
CA PRO A 47 -25.90 17.31 -15.12
C PRO A 47 -24.38 17.35 -15.33
N GLN A 48 -23.74 18.45 -14.92
CA GLN A 48 -22.27 18.61 -15.05
C GLN A 48 -21.49 17.45 -14.44
N ALA A 49 -22.10 16.75 -13.48
CA ALA A 49 -21.61 15.50 -12.93
C ALA A 49 -22.76 14.53 -12.67
N PHE A 50 -22.50 13.23 -12.82
CA PHE A 50 -23.28 12.15 -12.24
C PHE A 50 -22.67 11.77 -10.90
N GLU A 51 -23.47 11.66 -9.84
CA GLU A 51 -23.01 11.27 -8.51
C GLU A 51 -23.76 10.05 -8.01
N SER A 52 -23.01 9.11 -7.45
CA SER A 52 -23.52 7.97 -6.69
C SER A 52 -22.84 7.90 -5.32
N GLU A 53 -23.19 6.87 -4.55
CA GLU A 53 -22.48 6.55 -3.30
C GLU A 53 -21.00 6.22 -3.56
N ASP A 54 -20.71 5.58 -4.69
CA ASP A 54 -19.41 5.00 -4.99
C ASP A 54 -18.52 5.88 -5.85
N PHE A 55 -19.13 6.66 -6.75
CA PHE A 55 -18.40 7.40 -7.77
C PHE A 55 -19.01 8.77 -8.04
N VAL A 56 -18.17 9.68 -8.50
CA VAL A 56 -18.57 10.86 -9.27
C VAL A 56 -18.03 10.70 -10.68
N VAL A 57 -18.87 10.91 -11.69
CA VAL A 57 -18.45 11.01 -13.09
C VAL A 57 -18.69 12.44 -13.54
N THR A 58 -17.63 13.14 -13.93
CA THR A 58 -17.67 14.57 -14.30
C THR A 58 -16.79 14.81 -15.51
N PHE A 59 -16.82 16.01 -16.07
CA PHE A 59 -15.85 16.46 -17.06
C PHE A 59 -14.84 17.43 -16.41
N ALA A 60 -13.55 17.29 -16.75
CA ALA A 60 -12.52 18.19 -16.26
C ALA A 60 -12.70 19.59 -16.88
N GLY A 61 -12.68 20.64 -16.05
CA GLY A 61 -12.68 22.02 -16.51
C GLY A 61 -11.28 22.52 -16.91
N PRO A 62 -11.17 23.71 -17.52
CA PRO A 62 -9.88 24.38 -17.71
C PRO A 62 -9.13 24.55 -16.38
N GLY A 63 -7.91 24.01 -16.30
CA GLY A 63 -7.06 24.09 -15.11
C GLY A 63 -7.37 23.08 -14.01
N ASP A 64 -8.34 22.18 -14.21
CA ASP A 64 -8.58 21.10 -13.25
C ASP A 64 -7.38 20.13 -13.19
N THR A 65 -7.06 19.73 -11.96
CA THR A 65 -6.04 18.72 -11.64
C THR A 65 -6.66 17.68 -10.73
N SER A 66 -6.02 16.52 -10.56
CA SER A 66 -6.45 15.51 -9.58
C SER A 66 -6.63 16.10 -8.18
N ARG A 67 -5.81 17.09 -7.80
CA ARG A 67 -5.92 17.77 -6.51
C ARG A 67 -7.14 18.68 -6.40
N THR A 68 -7.45 19.48 -7.43
CA THR A 68 -8.63 20.35 -7.40
C THR A 68 -9.91 19.52 -7.44
N LEU A 69 -9.91 18.44 -8.23
CA LEU A 69 -11.03 17.49 -8.31
C LEU A 69 -11.23 16.74 -6.99
N ALA A 70 -10.16 16.24 -6.36
CA ALA A 70 -10.26 15.58 -5.06
C ALA A 70 -10.69 16.55 -3.95
N ALA A 71 -10.23 17.80 -3.95
CA ALA A 71 -10.72 18.80 -3.02
C ALA A 71 -12.23 19.06 -3.21
N ARG A 72 -12.68 19.18 -4.46
CA ARG A 72 -14.09 19.45 -4.81
C ARG A 72 -15.02 18.30 -4.45
N TYR A 73 -14.67 17.07 -4.81
CA TYR A 73 -15.58 15.91 -4.73
C TYR A 73 -15.30 14.95 -3.57
N LEU A 74 -14.09 14.94 -3.03
CA LEU A 74 -13.68 14.07 -1.92
C LEU A 74 -13.43 14.83 -0.62
N GLY A 75 -13.53 16.18 -0.66
CA GLY A 75 -13.27 17.07 0.47
C GLY A 75 -11.81 17.15 0.90
N ASP A 76 -10.89 16.54 0.15
CA ASP A 76 -9.48 16.42 0.53
C ASP A 76 -8.58 16.32 -0.70
N ALA A 77 -7.77 17.36 -0.94
CA ALA A 77 -6.82 17.40 -2.05
C ALA A 77 -5.74 16.30 -1.96
N ALA A 78 -5.48 15.74 -0.78
CA ALA A 78 -4.52 14.65 -0.59
C ALA A 78 -5.04 13.34 -1.18
N LYS A 79 -6.35 13.20 -1.42
CA LYS A 79 -6.96 12.03 -2.09
C LYS A 79 -6.85 12.07 -3.62
N ALA A 80 -6.09 13.02 -4.18
CA ALA A 80 -5.81 13.10 -5.62
C ALA A 80 -5.34 11.76 -6.22
N TRP A 81 -4.52 11.01 -5.47
CA TRP A 81 -4.03 9.70 -5.90
C TRP A 81 -5.16 8.71 -6.20
N MET A 82 -6.33 8.81 -5.56
CA MET A 82 -7.45 7.91 -5.82
C MET A 82 -7.96 8.07 -7.25
N ILE A 83 -8.01 9.32 -7.73
CA ILE A 83 -8.41 9.64 -9.09
C ILE A 83 -7.32 9.18 -10.06
N GLU A 84 -6.06 9.48 -9.74
CA GLU A 84 -4.92 9.14 -10.61
C GLU A 84 -4.76 7.63 -10.79
N ASP A 85 -4.84 6.86 -9.70
CA ASP A 85 -4.68 5.41 -9.73
C ASP A 85 -5.88 4.72 -10.38
N PHE A 86 -7.10 5.28 -10.24
CA PHE A 86 -8.29 4.74 -10.89
C PHE A 86 -8.31 5.02 -12.39
N MET A 87 -7.98 6.26 -12.79
CA MET A 87 -7.98 6.69 -14.18
C MET A 87 -6.70 6.29 -14.94
N GLY A 88 -5.62 5.97 -14.22
CA GLY A 88 -4.31 5.67 -14.80
C GLY A 88 -3.58 6.89 -15.39
N VAL A 89 -4.01 8.12 -15.06
CA VAL A 89 -3.46 9.37 -15.58
C VAL A 89 -3.32 10.42 -14.47
N SER A 90 -2.33 11.31 -14.60
CA SER A 90 -2.07 12.39 -13.62
C SER A 90 -2.46 13.79 -14.10
N SER A 91 -3.03 13.91 -15.30
CA SER A 91 -3.48 15.17 -15.90
C SER A 91 -4.71 14.94 -16.76
N PHE A 92 -5.52 15.99 -16.91
CA PHE A 92 -6.78 15.94 -17.63
C PHE A 92 -6.86 17.08 -18.66
N ALA A 93 -7.33 16.78 -19.87
CA ALA A 93 -7.68 17.81 -20.84
C ALA A 93 -9.05 18.42 -20.50
N PRO A 94 -9.29 19.71 -20.77
CA PRO A 94 -10.62 20.28 -20.62
C PRO A 94 -11.65 19.51 -21.44
N GLY A 95 -12.77 19.13 -20.81
CA GLY A 95 -13.81 18.30 -21.41
C GLY A 95 -13.55 16.79 -21.37
N GLN A 96 -12.41 16.34 -20.81
CA GLN A 96 -12.17 14.91 -20.58
C GLN A 96 -13.09 14.39 -19.47
N GLU A 97 -13.71 13.22 -19.69
CA GLU A 97 -14.45 12.52 -18.65
C GLU A 97 -13.50 12.03 -17.55
N VAL A 98 -13.89 12.24 -16.29
CA VAL A 98 -13.16 11.84 -15.10
C VAL A 98 -14.09 11.06 -14.18
N VAL A 99 -13.66 9.85 -13.82
CA VAL A 99 -14.31 9.02 -12.81
C VAL A 99 -13.54 9.14 -11.49
N ILE A 100 -14.25 9.53 -10.44
CA ILE A 100 -13.71 9.84 -9.12
C ILE A 100 -14.30 8.85 -8.11
N PRO A 101 -13.51 7.89 -7.60
CA PRO A 101 -13.97 6.99 -6.55
C PRO A 101 -14.18 7.73 -5.23
N ARG A 102 -15.33 7.54 -4.58
CA ARG A 102 -15.66 8.12 -3.27
C ARG A 102 -15.20 7.27 -2.09
N ARG A 103 -14.91 5.99 -2.35
CA ARG A 103 -14.38 5.01 -1.39
C ARG A 103 -13.25 4.17 -2.00
N PRO A 104 -12.44 3.49 -1.18
CA PRO A 104 -11.48 2.49 -1.69
C PRO A 104 -12.18 1.44 -2.57
N TRP A 105 -11.59 1.13 -3.72
CA TRP A 105 -12.12 0.12 -4.66
C TRP A 105 -11.24 -1.14 -4.72
N ASN A 106 -9.98 -1.03 -4.30
CA ASN A 106 -9.03 -2.14 -4.30
C ASN A 106 -8.18 -2.15 -3.02
N PRO A 107 -8.77 -2.49 -1.86
CA PRO A 107 -8.04 -2.53 -0.59
C PRO A 107 -6.97 -3.63 -0.52
N SER A 108 -7.05 -4.67 -1.35
CA SER A 108 -6.03 -5.73 -1.39
C SER A 108 -4.85 -5.40 -2.31
N GLY A 109 -5.00 -4.43 -3.21
CA GLY A 109 -4.03 -4.14 -4.25
C GLY A 109 -3.89 -5.25 -5.31
N VAL A 110 -4.78 -6.25 -5.30
CA VAL A 110 -4.81 -7.36 -6.26
C VAL A 110 -5.65 -6.96 -7.46
N ASN A 111 -5.20 -7.31 -8.66
CA ASN A 111 -5.96 -7.12 -9.89
C ASN A 111 -5.67 -8.26 -10.88
N ALA A 112 -6.30 -8.25 -12.06
CA ALA A 112 -6.20 -9.38 -13.01
C ALA A 112 -4.79 -9.65 -13.55
N SER A 113 -3.86 -8.68 -13.49
CA SER A 113 -2.49 -8.80 -14.00
C SER A 113 -1.43 -8.96 -12.91
N GLY A 114 -1.83 -9.06 -11.63
CA GLY A 114 -0.92 -9.21 -10.51
C GLY A 114 -1.36 -8.46 -9.26
N TYR A 115 -0.40 -8.04 -8.45
CA TYR A 115 -0.69 -7.38 -7.18
C TYR A 115 0.36 -6.34 -6.78
N GLN A 116 -0.11 -5.32 -6.06
CA GLN A 116 0.74 -4.31 -5.45
C GLN A 116 1.63 -4.93 -4.38
N ILE A 117 2.91 -4.54 -4.40
CA ILE A 117 3.86 -4.80 -3.32
C ILE A 117 4.40 -3.48 -2.79
N VAL A 118 4.71 -3.45 -1.50
CA VAL A 118 5.24 -2.27 -0.82
C VAL A 118 6.64 -2.57 -0.33
N PRO A 119 7.69 -1.94 -0.89
CA PRO A 119 9.02 -2.00 -0.32
C PRO A 119 9.06 -1.22 0.99
N ILE A 120 9.63 -1.84 2.02
CA ILE A 120 9.91 -1.21 3.31
C ILE A 120 11.42 -1.06 3.41
N LEU A 121 11.91 0.17 3.42
CA LEU A 121 13.34 0.48 3.44
C LEU A 121 13.82 0.55 4.88
N CYS A 122 14.95 -0.10 5.19
CA CYS A 122 15.53 -0.15 6.53
C CYS A 122 16.91 0.54 6.50
N TYR A 123 16.95 1.71 7.13
CA TYR A 123 18.16 2.48 7.38
C TYR A 123 18.62 2.28 8.83
N HIS A 124 19.87 2.64 9.13
CA HIS A 124 20.42 2.60 10.49
C HIS A 124 21.06 3.95 10.80
N ASN A 125 22.39 4.01 10.76
CA ASN A 125 23.15 5.21 11.09
C ASN A 125 23.40 6.07 9.84
N LEU A 126 23.48 7.38 10.03
CA LEU A 126 23.87 8.34 9.00
C LEU A 126 25.11 9.10 9.44
N GLY A 127 26.00 9.42 8.50
CA GLY A 127 27.23 10.15 8.79
C GLY A 127 27.65 11.08 7.66
N ALA A 128 28.74 11.82 7.87
CA ALA A 128 29.33 12.67 6.83
C ALA A 128 29.77 11.85 5.60
N GLU A 129 30.24 10.63 5.85
CA GLU A 129 30.69 9.68 4.85
C GLU A 129 30.17 8.28 5.19
N ASN A 130 30.31 7.36 4.23
CA ASN A 130 30.03 5.95 4.45
C ASN A 130 31.02 5.36 5.46
N LYS A 131 30.52 4.66 6.48
CA LYS A 131 31.37 4.01 7.48
C LYS A 131 30.85 2.64 7.88
N GLY A 132 31.58 1.60 7.48
CA GLY A 132 31.08 0.24 7.59
C GLY A 132 29.82 0.03 6.76
N ARG A 133 29.15 -1.10 6.96
CA ARG A 133 28.02 -1.52 6.11
C ARG A 133 26.73 -0.75 6.36
N LEU A 134 26.49 -0.33 7.61
CA LEU A 134 25.21 0.24 8.07
C LEU A 134 25.26 1.74 8.40
N THR A 135 26.37 2.44 8.08
CA THR A 135 26.41 3.92 8.12
C THR A 135 26.44 4.47 6.71
N LEU A 136 25.35 5.09 6.29
CA LEU A 136 25.21 5.72 4.98
C LEU A 136 25.56 7.21 5.06
N ALA A 137 26.27 7.74 4.06
CA ALA A 137 26.49 9.18 3.95
C ALA A 137 25.14 9.93 3.89
N ALA A 138 24.99 11.00 4.68
CA ALA A 138 23.77 11.79 4.73
C ALA A 138 23.41 12.38 3.35
N SER A 139 24.40 12.72 2.52
CA SER A 139 24.21 13.16 1.14
C SER A 139 23.57 12.09 0.25
N LYS A 140 23.98 10.82 0.39
CA LYS A 140 23.35 9.70 -0.33
C LYS A 140 21.91 9.47 0.14
N PHE A 141 21.64 9.60 1.43
CA PHE A 141 20.27 9.53 1.95
C PHE A 141 19.39 10.62 1.32
N GLN A 142 19.88 11.87 1.27
CA GLN A 142 19.18 12.98 0.62
C GLN A 142 18.89 12.70 -0.86
N GLU A 143 19.88 12.18 -1.59
CA GLU A 143 19.73 11.80 -2.99
C GLU A 143 18.64 10.74 -3.18
N GLN A 144 18.63 9.69 -2.34
CA GLN A 144 17.60 8.65 -2.35
C GLN A 144 16.20 9.20 -2.06
N MET A 145 16.04 10.08 -1.07
CA MET A 145 14.73 10.66 -0.74
C MET A 145 14.22 11.57 -1.86
N ARG A 146 15.10 12.39 -2.47
CA ARG A 146 14.75 13.21 -3.63
C ARG A 146 14.40 12.35 -4.84
N TYR A 147 15.09 11.23 -5.03
CA TYR A 147 14.75 10.25 -6.07
C TYR A 147 13.33 9.71 -5.87
N LEU A 148 12.94 9.32 -4.65
CA LEU A 148 11.57 8.88 -4.36
C LEU A 148 10.55 9.93 -4.78
N LYS A 149 10.75 11.18 -4.35
CA LYS A 149 9.85 12.31 -4.67
C LYS A 149 9.77 12.56 -6.18
N ALA A 150 10.91 12.66 -6.86
CA ALA A 150 11.00 12.98 -8.29
C ALA A 150 10.42 11.88 -9.18
N ASN A 151 10.44 10.62 -8.72
CA ASN A 151 9.91 9.48 -9.47
C ASN A 151 8.48 9.08 -9.04
N GLY A 152 7.77 9.95 -8.30
CA GLY A 152 6.36 9.75 -7.97
C GLY A 152 6.09 8.62 -6.96
N TYR A 153 7.09 8.21 -6.19
CA TYR A 153 6.86 7.32 -5.05
C TYR A 153 6.14 8.07 -3.93
N ARG A 154 5.25 7.36 -3.24
CA ARG A 154 4.47 7.89 -2.13
C ARG A 154 4.92 7.24 -0.84
N VAL A 155 5.51 8.05 0.04
CA VAL A 155 5.89 7.55 1.36
C VAL A 155 4.63 7.46 2.22
N VAL A 156 4.30 6.26 2.66
CA VAL A 156 3.18 5.98 3.56
C VAL A 156 3.71 5.58 4.94
N SER A 157 2.93 5.82 5.98
CA SER A 157 3.30 5.41 7.33
C SER A 157 3.28 3.88 7.47
N LEU A 158 4.06 3.36 8.42
CA LEU A 158 4.01 1.93 8.74
C LEU A 158 2.63 1.50 9.25
N GLY A 159 1.93 2.39 9.97
CA GLY A 159 0.55 2.16 10.40
C GLY A 159 -0.41 1.94 9.23
N GLU A 160 -0.38 2.81 8.22
CA GLU A 160 -1.18 2.64 7.00
C GLU A 160 -0.83 1.34 6.27
N PHE A 161 0.45 0.97 6.24
CA PHE A 161 0.86 -0.31 5.69
C PHE A 161 0.29 -1.50 6.49
N VAL A 162 0.27 -1.44 7.82
CA VAL A 162 -0.34 -2.49 8.65
C VAL A 162 -1.86 -2.55 8.46
N GLU A 163 -2.54 -1.43 8.22
CA GLU A 163 -3.97 -1.42 7.85
C GLU A 163 -4.19 -2.06 6.47
N PHE A 164 -3.30 -1.80 5.51
CA PHE A 164 -3.34 -2.43 4.18
C PHE A 164 -3.23 -3.95 4.25
N THR A 165 -2.36 -4.47 5.12
CA THR A 165 -2.25 -5.94 5.27
C THR A 165 -3.46 -6.59 5.93
N ARG A 166 -4.34 -5.78 6.51
CA ARG A 166 -5.61 -6.20 7.12
C ARG A 166 -6.81 -5.88 6.24
N LEU A 167 -6.57 -5.42 5.01
CA LEU A 167 -7.61 -4.94 4.07
C LEU A 167 -8.45 -3.78 4.63
N GLY A 168 -7.95 -3.08 5.66
CA GLY A 168 -8.62 -1.94 6.27
C GLY A 168 -8.40 -0.63 5.51
N ARG A 169 -7.37 -0.57 4.66
CA ARG A 169 -7.01 0.62 3.88
C ARG A 169 -6.42 0.25 2.53
N GLN A 170 -6.84 0.95 1.48
CA GLN A 170 -6.15 0.94 0.19
C GLN A 170 -4.96 1.91 0.24
N LEU A 171 -3.80 1.47 -0.24
CA LEU A 171 -2.64 2.35 -0.41
C LEU A 171 -2.60 2.90 -1.83
N PRO A 172 -2.02 4.10 -2.02
CA PRO A 172 -1.68 4.58 -3.35
C PRO A 172 -0.75 3.61 -4.08
N GLN A 173 -0.82 3.60 -5.41
CA GLN A 173 0.22 2.96 -6.22
C GLN A 173 1.57 3.65 -5.97
N ARG A 174 2.65 2.87 -6.13
CA ARG A 174 4.04 3.29 -5.87
C ARG A 174 4.29 3.69 -4.41
N SER A 175 3.58 3.06 -3.47
CA SER A 175 3.81 3.26 -2.04
C SER A 175 5.14 2.67 -1.56
N VAL A 176 5.82 3.36 -0.66
CA VAL A 176 7.08 2.95 -0.01
C VAL A 176 6.99 3.28 1.48
N VAL A 177 7.56 2.46 2.36
CA VAL A 177 7.67 2.75 3.79
C VAL A 177 9.13 3.00 4.16
N LEU A 178 9.39 4.01 4.98
CA LEU A 178 10.71 4.34 5.50
C LEU A 178 10.83 3.92 6.96
N THR A 179 11.82 3.08 7.26
CA THR A 179 12.12 2.62 8.62
C THR A 179 13.59 2.84 8.96
N PHE A 180 13.86 3.13 10.23
CA PHE A 180 15.19 3.33 10.79
C PHE A 180 15.33 2.48 12.04
N ASP A 181 16.45 1.79 12.20
CA ASP A 181 16.68 0.92 13.35
C ASP A 181 17.65 1.56 14.36
N ASP A 182 17.72 0.94 15.54
CA ASP A 182 18.62 1.19 16.67
C ASP A 182 18.40 2.46 17.51
N GLY A 183 17.93 3.56 16.92
CA GLY A 183 17.75 4.82 17.65
C GLY A 183 19.01 5.71 17.69
N TYR A 184 19.77 5.71 16.60
CA TYR A 184 20.91 6.63 16.42
C TYR A 184 20.49 8.10 16.37
N ARG A 185 21.25 8.96 17.05
CA ARG A 185 21.08 10.43 17.06
C ARG A 185 21.13 11.04 15.66
N SER A 186 21.87 10.41 14.75
CA SER A 186 21.97 10.80 13.34
C SER A 186 20.61 10.87 12.63
N PHE A 187 19.59 10.11 13.08
CA PHE A 187 18.25 10.22 12.53
C PHE A 187 17.69 11.63 12.72
N LYS A 188 17.78 12.18 13.95
CA LYS A 188 17.33 13.53 14.27
C LYS A 188 18.16 14.59 13.54
N GLU A 189 19.47 14.37 13.41
CA GLU A 189 20.41 15.35 12.83
C GLU A 189 20.40 15.38 11.29
N HIS A 190 20.17 14.24 10.64
CA HIS A 190 20.35 14.11 9.19
C HIS A 190 19.10 13.62 8.45
N ALA A 191 18.32 12.70 9.02
CA ALA A 191 17.15 12.15 8.33
C ALA A 191 15.93 13.05 8.47
N GLN A 192 15.56 13.38 9.71
CA GLN A 192 14.33 14.12 10.02
C GLN A 192 14.19 15.46 9.28
N PRO A 193 15.24 16.30 9.14
CA PRO A 193 15.11 17.55 8.39
C PRO A 193 14.74 17.33 6.92
N VAL A 194 15.32 16.32 6.28
CA VAL A 194 15.08 15.97 4.87
C VAL A 194 13.67 15.41 4.69
N LEU A 195 13.24 14.55 5.62
CA LEU A 195 11.89 13.99 5.60
C LEU A 195 10.83 15.10 5.74
N LYS A 196 11.03 16.04 6.66
CA LYS A 196 10.17 17.23 6.81
C LYS A 196 10.12 18.08 5.55
N GLU A 197 11.27 18.40 4.94
CA GLU A 197 11.37 19.17 3.69
C GLU A 197 10.51 18.54 2.58
N LEU A 198 10.52 17.22 2.48
CA LEU A 198 9.82 16.48 1.41
C LEU A 198 8.37 16.12 1.75
N GLY A 199 7.94 16.36 3.00
CA GLY A 199 6.64 15.95 3.52
C GLY A 199 6.52 14.43 3.69
N PHE A 200 7.63 13.75 4.00
CA PHE A 200 7.68 12.32 4.24
C PHE A 200 7.57 12.00 5.73
N THR A 201 7.04 10.81 6.03
CA THR A 201 7.02 10.22 7.37
C THR A 201 7.98 9.03 7.44
N ALA A 202 8.29 8.57 8.65
CA ALA A 202 9.10 7.39 8.89
C ALA A 202 8.77 6.75 10.25
N THR A 203 9.11 5.46 10.37
CA THR A 203 9.12 4.75 11.65
C THR A 203 10.56 4.58 12.14
N LEU A 204 10.81 4.86 13.41
CA LEU A 204 12.06 4.60 14.10
C LEU A 204 11.87 3.45 15.10
N PHE A 205 12.51 2.32 14.86
CA PHE A 205 12.60 1.18 15.76
C PHE A 205 13.77 1.38 16.72
N VAL A 206 13.50 1.35 18.02
CA VAL A 206 14.49 1.66 19.06
C VAL A 206 14.55 0.54 20.08
N TYR A 207 15.77 0.07 20.41
CA TYR A 207 15.96 -0.81 21.56
C TYR A 207 16.27 0.01 22.79
N THR A 208 15.56 -0.25 23.89
CA THR A 208 15.49 0.70 25.00
C THR A 208 16.78 0.85 25.78
N ASP A 209 17.66 -0.16 25.78
CA ASP A 209 18.97 -0.08 26.43
C ASP A 209 19.93 0.86 25.70
N TYR A 210 19.68 1.19 24.43
CA TYR A 210 20.46 2.21 23.73
C TYR A 210 20.07 3.62 24.11
N VAL A 211 18.84 3.83 24.56
CA VAL A 211 18.29 5.19 24.73
C VAL A 211 19.07 5.93 25.81
N GLY A 212 19.77 6.99 25.41
CA GLY A 212 20.64 7.76 26.29
C GLY A 212 21.97 7.07 26.66
N ALA A 213 22.34 5.96 26.01
CA ALA A 213 23.57 5.21 26.30
C ALA A 213 24.88 5.94 25.91
N GLY A 214 24.78 7.10 25.26
CA GLY A 214 25.93 7.94 24.93
C GLY A 214 25.59 9.00 23.89
N ARG A 215 26.60 9.75 23.44
CA ARG A 215 26.42 10.88 22.51
C ARG A 215 25.73 10.51 21.19
N ASN A 216 25.93 9.29 20.72
CA ASN A 216 25.37 8.81 19.45
C ASN A 216 23.95 8.23 19.58
N ALA A 217 23.43 8.10 20.80
CA ALA A 217 22.09 7.59 21.04
C ALA A 217 21.09 8.74 21.22
N LEU A 218 19.86 8.53 20.74
CA LEU A 218 18.75 9.39 21.08
C LEU A 218 18.40 9.23 22.57
N SER A 219 18.03 10.32 23.23
CA SER A 219 17.46 10.31 24.57
C SER A 219 15.94 10.14 24.51
N TRP A 220 15.30 9.84 25.64
CA TRP A 220 13.83 9.86 25.74
C TRP A 220 13.22 11.22 25.41
N GLN A 221 13.93 12.32 25.69
CA GLN A 221 13.51 13.65 25.28
C GLN A 221 13.55 13.79 23.76
N ASP A 222 14.65 13.37 23.11
CA ASP A 222 14.75 13.39 21.65
C ASP A 222 13.63 12.57 21.00
N LEU A 223 13.33 11.38 21.53
CA LEU A 223 12.25 10.52 21.02
C LEU A 223 10.87 11.16 21.18
N ARG A 224 10.61 11.87 22.29
CA ARG A 224 9.35 12.59 22.50
C ARG A 224 9.19 13.75 21.52
N GLU A 225 10.26 14.50 21.27
CA GLU A 225 10.28 15.59 20.29
C GLU A 225 10.02 15.05 18.88
N LEU A 226 10.70 13.98 18.46
CA LEU A 226 10.46 13.33 17.17
C LEU A 226 9.03 12.80 17.04
N ALA A 227 8.48 12.20 18.10
CA ALA A 227 7.10 11.73 18.10
C ALA A 227 6.09 12.88 17.94
N ALA A 228 6.32 14.03 18.58
CA ALA A 228 5.50 15.23 18.44
C ALA A 228 5.56 15.82 17.02
N GLU A 229 6.64 15.55 16.28
CA GLU A 229 6.82 15.92 14.87
C GLU A 229 6.26 14.88 13.89
N GLY A 230 5.57 13.85 14.38
CA GLY A 230 4.92 12.83 13.54
C GLY A 230 5.79 11.63 13.16
N VAL A 231 6.97 11.46 13.78
CA VAL A 231 7.76 10.22 13.63
C VAL A 231 7.12 9.10 14.45
N ASP A 232 6.96 7.94 13.84
CA ASP A 232 6.43 6.77 14.53
C ASP A 232 7.55 6.04 15.30
N ILE A 233 7.52 6.05 16.63
CA ILE A 233 8.51 5.36 17.47
C ILE A 233 7.98 3.97 17.88
N GLN A 234 8.71 2.91 17.53
CA GLN A 234 8.34 1.51 17.74
C GLN A 234 9.48 0.67 18.35
N ALA A 235 9.19 -0.54 18.82
CA ALA A 235 10.14 -1.32 19.61
C ALA A 235 11.15 -2.09 18.73
N HIS A 236 12.40 -2.12 19.16
CA HIS A 236 13.45 -2.98 18.63
C HIS A 236 14.02 -3.92 19.70
N THR A 237 13.16 -4.40 20.59
CA THR A 237 13.47 -5.13 21.85
C THR A 237 14.03 -4.25 22.96
N LYS A 238 14.46 -4.85 24.08
CA LYS A 238 15.08 -4.11 25.18
C LYS A 238 16.57 -3.95 24.93
N SER A 239 17.27 -5.05 24.65
CA SER A 239 18.74 -5.12 24.63
C SER A 239 19.35 -5.34 23.24
N HIS A 240 18.54 -5.46 22.19
CA HIS A 240 18.96 -5.83 20.84
C HIS A 240 19.47 -7.30 20.73
N GLY A 241 19.04 -8.17 21.64
CA GLY A 241 19.36 -9.60 21.61
C GLY A 241 18.55 -10.38 20.56
N ASP A 242 19.12 -11.49 20.05
CA ASP A 242 18.36 -12.45 19.25
C ASP A 242 17.24 -13.09 20.10
N LEU A 243 16.00 -13.00 19.61
CA LEU A 243 14.82 -13.48 20.34
C LEU A 243 14.63 -14.99 20.25
N ARG A 244 15.34 -15.69 19.36
CA ARG A 244 15.30 -17.15 19.28
C ARG A 244 15.90 -17.76 20.54
N ARG A 245 15.55 -19.01 20.82
CA ARG A 245 16.13 -19.73 21.96
C ARG A 245 17.62 -19.91 21.80
N THR A 246 18.33 -19.78 22.92
CA THR A 246 19.75 -20.13 22.98
C THR A 246 19.94 -21.60 23.39
N PRO A 247 21.02 -22.27 22.96
CA PRO A 247 21.29 -23.64 23.38
C PRO A 247 21.35 -23.79 24.90
N GLY A 248 20.63 -24.76 25.46
CA GLY A 248 20.57 -25.00 26.90
C GLY A 248 19.61 -24.09 27.69
N GLU A 249 18.91 -23.16 27.03
CA GLU A 249 17.93 -22.29 27.67
C GLU A 249 16.65 -23.08 28.03
N THR A 250 16.36 -23.14 29.33
CA THR A 250 15.11 -23.72 29.85
C THR A 250 13.89 -22.88 29.49
N ASP A 251 12.71 -23.47 29.52
CA ASP A 251 11.44 -22.77 29.21
C ASP A 251 11.19 -21.56 30.12
N ALA A 252 11.50 -21.69 31.40
CA ALA A 252 11.35 -20.61 32.37
C ALA A 252 12.35 -19.47 32.12
N GLN A 253 13.58 -19.78 31.68
CA GLN A 253 14.55 -18.75 31.29
C GLN A 253 14.10 -18.02 30.02
N TYR A 254 13.67 -18.77 29.00
CA TYR A 254 13.18 -18.20 27.75
C TYR A 254 11.97 -17.29 27.98
N ALA A 255 10.97 -17.75 28.76
CA ALA A 255 9.79 -16.94 29.07
C ALA A 255 10.14 -15.64 29.80
N ARG A 256 11.04 -15.68 30.79
CA ARG A 256 11.52 -14.48 31.49
C ARG A 256 12.27 -13.52 30.56
N ARG A 257 13.10 -14.04 29.67
CA ARG A 257 13.83 -13.23 28.68
C ARG A 257 12.86 -12.59 27.69
N MET A 258 11.88 -13.33 27.17
CA MET A 258 10.86 -12.77 26.26
C MET A 258 10.02 -11.69 26.94
N GLN A 259 9.62 -11.87 28.20
CA GLN A 259 8.97 -10.82 28.98
C GLN A 259 9.84 -9.56 29.07
N THR A 260 11.14 -9.74 29.34
CA THR A 260 12.09 -8.64 29.44
C THR A 260 12.29 -7.92 28.11
N GLU A 261 12.51 -8.67 27.03
CA GLU A 261 12.81 -8.12 25.71
C GLU A 261 11.59 -7.53 25.00
N LEU A 262 10.38 -8.00 25.29
CA LEU A 262 9.17 -7.62 24.55
C LEU A 262 8.21 -6.74 25.35
N VAL A 263 8.11 -6.92 26.67
CA VAL A 263 7.13 -6.18 27.49
C VAL A 263 7.75 -4.93 28.11
N GLN A 264 8.97 -5.00 28.65
CA GLN A 264 9.60 -3.82 29.26
C GLN A 264 9.75 -2.64 28.27
N PRO A 265 10.10 -2.83 26.99
CA PRO A 265 10.09 -1.73 26.03
C PRO A 265 8.73 -1.06 25.88
N GLN A 266 7.64 -1.83 25.86
CA GLN A 266 6.28 -1.27 25.79
C GLN A 266 5.94 -0.43 27.02
N GLU A 267 6.34 -0.89 28.22
CA GLU A 267 6.13 -0.16 29.47
C GLU A 267 6.94 1.14 29.51
N LEU A 268 8.20 1.10 29.08
CA LEU A 268 9.05 2.28 28.95
C LEU A 268 8.45 3.27 27.94
N PHE A 269 7.98 2.80 26.79
CA PHE A 269 7.34 3.65 25.79
C PHE A 269 6.07 4.30 26.35
N GLN A 270 5.24 3.53 27.05
CA GLN A 270 4.05 4.07 27.71
C GLN A 270 4.42 5.17 28.73
N ARG A 271 5.46 4.93 29.53
CA ARG A 271 5.93 5.87 30.55
C ARG A 271 6.48 7.17 29.96
N TYR A 272 7.32 7.08 28.93
CA TYR A 272 8.09 8.23 28.43
C TYR A 272 7.44 8.94 27.24
N LEU A 273 6.65 8.23 26.43
CA LEU A 273 6.01 8.71 25.21
C LEU A 273 4.48 8.71 25.29
N GLY A 274 3.88 8.21 26.38
CA GLY A 274 2.43 8.20 26.59
C GLY A 274 1.68 7.14 25.78
N ARG A 275 2.38 6.29 25.03
CA ARG A 275 1.81 5.21 24.22
C ARG A 275 2.68 3.96 24.26
N ARG A 276 2.07 2.77 24.25
CA ARG A 276 2.79 1.49 24.07
C ARG A 276 3.22 1.34 22.61
N SER A 277 4.35 0.67 22.39
CA SER A 277 4.67 0.14 21.06
C SER A 277 3.74 -1.02 20.74
N SER A 278 3.26 -1.07 19.51
CA SER A 278 2.41 -2.14 18.99
C SER A 278 3.08 -2.90 17.84
N VAL A 279 4.22 -2.43 17.34
CA VAL A 279 4.94 -3.03 16.21
C VAL A 279 6.39 -3.27 16.61
N ILE A 280 6.97 -4.37 16.13
CA ILE A 280 8.36 -4.74 16.42
C ILE A 280 9.19 -4.94 15.16
N ALA A 281 10.44 -4.48 15.19
CA ALA A 281 11.48 -4.96 14.30
C ALA A 281 12.34 -5.98 15.07
N TYR A 282 12.63 -7.13 14.46
CA TYR A 282 13.46 -8.14 15.11
C TYR A 282 14.94 -7.81 14.94
N PRO A 283 15.76 -7.82 16.02
CA PRO A 283 17.20 -7.71 15.92
C PRO A 283 17.76 -8.73 14.93
N TYR A 284 18.65 -8.28 14.04
CA TYR A 284 19.22 -9.08 12.95
C TYR A 284 18.19 -9.66 11.95
N GLY A 285 16.91 -9.24 12.06
CA GLY A 285 15.76 -9.83 11.37
C GLY A 285 15.50 -11.30 11.68
N SER A 286 16.00 -11.80 12.80
CA SER A 286 15.91 -13.22 13.18
C SER A 286 14.60 -13.51 13.91
N TRP A 287 13.91 -14.56 13.48
CA TRP A 287 12.67 -15.04 14.08
C TRP A 287 12.46 -16.53 13.79
N ASP A 288 11.65 -17.18 14.61
CA ASP A 288 11.06 -18.51 14.40
C ASP A 288 9.60 -18.50 14.90
N GLU A 289 8.86 -19.58 14.72
CA GLU A 289 7.44 -19.65 15.12
C GLU A 289 7.23 -19.46 16.64
N SER A 290 8.23 -19.78 17.48
CA SER A 290 8.17 -19.52 18.92
C SER A 290 8.23 -18.00 19.20
N VAL A 291 9.14 -17.29 18.53
CA VAL A 291 9.22 -15.83 18.60
C VAL A 291 7.92 -15.19 18.12
N LEU A 292 7.38 -15.62 16.97
CA LEU A 292 6.13 -15.07 16.44
C LEU A 292 4.96 -15.27 17.41
N GLY A 293 4.87 -16.45 18.03
CA GLY A 293 3.87 -16.76 19.06
C GLY A 293 3.97 -15.82 20.26
N LYS A 294 5.19 -15.57 20.77
CA LYS A 294 5.42 -14.67 21.91
C LYS A 294 5.13 -13.20 21.58
N VAL A 295 5.48 -12.76 20.39
CA VAL A 295 5.18 -11.39 19.91
C VAL A 295 3.67 -11.17 19.85
N ALA A 296 2.92 -12.13 19.32
CA ALA A 296 1.46 -12.08 19.31
C ALA A 296 0.85 -12.13 20.72
N GLU A 297 1.36 -13.01 21.59
CA GLU A 297 0.94 -13.15 23.00
C GLU A 297 1.08 -11.83 23.77
N PHE A 298 2.14 -11.06 23.52
CA PHE A 298 2.39 -9.76 24.17
C PHE A 298 1.75 -8.57 23.46
N GLY A 299 0.78 -8.81 22.58
CA GLY A 299 -0.10 -7.78 22.04
C GLY A 299 0.52 -6.91 20.94
N TYR A 300 1.65 -7.34 20.35
CA TYR A 300 2.11 -6.73 19.10
C TYR A 300 1.15 -7.09 17.97
N VAL A 301 1.01 -6.17 17.01
CA VAL A 301 0.06 -6.27 15.89
C VAL A 301 0.73 -6.59 14.56
N ALA A 302 2.05 -6.35 14.47
CA ALA A 302 2.89 -6.65 13.32
C ALA A 302 4.36 -6.78 13.74
N GLY A 303 5.14 -7.48 12.93
CA GLY A 303 6.55 -7.76 13.18
C GLY A 303 7.37 -7.82 11.89
N PHE A 304 8.59 -7.28 11.92
CA PHE A 304 9.39 -7.04 10.72
C PHE A 304 10.80 -7.64 10.81
N SER A 305 11.19 -8.34 9.75
CA SER A 305 12.53 -8.88 9.52
C SER A 305 13.36 -7.95 8.61
N VAL A 306 14.49 -8.44 8.11
CA VAL A 306 15.38 -7.72 7.17
C VAL A 306 15.56 -8.46 5.84
N ARG A 307 14.61 -9.31 5.48
CA ARG A 307 14.60 -9.99 4.17
C ARG A 307 14.29 -8.97 3.07
N ARG A 308 15.15 -8.89 2.06
CA ARG A 308 15.02 -7.97 0.91
C ARG A 308 13.96 -8.46 -0.07
N GLN A 309 12.69 -8.20 0.24
CA GLN A 309 11.52 -8.51 -0.58
C GLN A 309 10.45 -7.43 -0.38
N GLY A 310 9.60 -7.21 -1.40
CA GLY A 310 8.40 -6.38 -1.27
C GLY A 310 7.31 -7.09 -0.46
N ASN A 311 6.31 -6.34 -0.01
CA ASN A 311 5.21 -6.86 0.81
C ASN A 311 3.86 -6.63 0.13
N ALA A 312 3.14 -7.72 -0.17
CA ALA A 312 1.74 -7.64 -0.59
C ALA A 312 0.81 -7.42 0.61
N SER A 313 -0.48 -7.16 0.36
CA SER A 313 -1.50 -7.09 1.42
C SER A 313 -1.62 -8.38 2.22
N PHE A 314 -1.37 -9.54 1.61
CA PHE A 314 -1.42 -10.84 2.27
C PHE A 314 -0.07 -11.30 2.86
N VAL A 315 0.87 -10.38 3.09
CA VAL A 315 2.11 -10.72 3.81
C VAL A 315 1.79 -11.20 5.24
N ARG A 316 2.56 -12.16 5.76
CA ARG A 316 2.42 -12.64 7.14
C ARG A 316 2.61 -11.46 8.13
N PRO A 317 1.63 -11.13 8.99
CA PRO A 317 1.66 -9.93 9.84
C PRO A 317 2.90 -9.81 10.73
N PHE A 318 3.41 -10.92 11.26
CA PHE A 318 4.58 -10.97 12.14
C PHE A 318 5.89 -11.30 11.41
N ALA A 319 5.88 -11.41 10.08
CA ALA A 319 7.05 -11.74 9.29
C ALA A 319 7.16 -10.82 8.06
N GLY A 320 6.87 -9.53 8.25
CA GLY A 320 7.08 -8.51 7.23
C GLY A 320 8.54 -8.42 6.78
N ASN A 321 8.74 -8.06 5.52
CA ASN A 321 10.04 -7.96 4.88
C ASN A 321 10.50 -6.50 4.85
N ARG A 322 11.79 -6.27 5.09
CA ARG A 322 12.42 -4.95 4.95
C ARG A 322 13.74 -5.07 4.21
N SER A 323 13.97 -4.17 3.28
CA SER A 323 15.19 -4.07 2.49
C SER A 323 16.19 -3.17 3.22
N GLN A 324 17.23 -3.76 3.80
CA GLN A 324 18.32 -2.98 4.37
C GLN A 324 19.03 -2.16 3.29
N ILE A 325 19.26 -0.89 3.60
CA ILE A 325 20.04 0.01 2.76
C ILE A 325 21.48 0.01 3.28
N TYR A 326 22.38 -0.52 2.46
CA TYR A 326 23.80 -0.58 2.78
C TYR A 326 24.56 0.60 2.17
N SER A 327 25.67 0.96 2.80
CA SER A 327 26.47 2.13 2.42
C SER A 327 27.06 2.04 1.01
N GLU A 328 27.36 0.82 0.56
CA GLU A 328 27.86 0.51 -0.78
C GLU A 328 26.80 0.64 -1.89
N MET A 329 25.50 0.65 -1.57
CA MET A 329 24.46 0.75 -2.59
C MET A 329 24.59 2.05 -3.38
N THR A 330 24.56 1.91 -4.71
CA THR A 330 24.42 3.03 -5.63
C THR A 330 22.97 3.51 -5.70
N LEU A 331 22.71 4.66 -6.32
CA LEU A 331 21.34 5.10 -6.57
C LEU A 331 20.60 4.13 -7.51
N GLU A 332 21.32 3.46 -8.41
CA GLU A 332 20.76 2.43 -9.29
C GLU A 332 20.36 1.16 -8.52
N ASP A 333 21.20 0.70 -7.59
CA ASP A 333 20.86 -0.40 -6.68
C ASP A 333 19.65 -0.06 -5.81
N PHE A 334 19.59 1.19 -5.34
CA PHE A 334 18.46 1.72 -4.60
C PHE A 334 17.19 1.70 -5.47
N ALA A 335 17.24 2.18 -6.71
CA ALA A 335 16.10 2.17 -7.62
C ALA A 335 15.59 0.75 -7.90
N ARG A 336 16.48 -0.23 -8.08
CA ARG A 336 16.11 -1.65 -8.22
C ARG A 336 15.38 -2.23 -7.00
N ASN A 337 15.55 -1.64 -5.82
CA ASN A 337 14.85 -2.06 -4.59
C ASN A 337 13.41 -1.56 -4.49
N LEU A 338 13.00 -0.67 -5.39
CA LEU A 338 11.70 -0.02 -5.33
C LEU A 338 10.67 -0.71 -6.23
N ASN A 339 10.76 -2.04 -6.38
CA ASN A 339 9.69 -2.77 -7.06
C ASN A 339 8.40 -2.65 -6.23
N VAL A 340 7.34 -2.15 -6.87
CA VAL A 340 6.04 -1.83 -6.26
C VAL A 340 4.90 -2.67 -6.82
N TYR A 341 5.21 -3.56 -7.76
CA TYR A 341 4.22 -4.43 -8.37
C TYR A 341 4.81 -5.81 -8.70
N GLN A 342 4.06 -6.86 -8.40
CA GLN A 342 4.36 -8.20 -8.86
C GLN A 342 3.40 -8.54 -10.00
N SER A 343 3.94 -8.71 -11.20
CA SER A 343 3.18 -9.22 -12.34
C SER A 343 3.00 -10.72 -12.22
N GLU A 344 1.75 -11.17 -12.25
CA GLU A 344 1.37 -12.58 -12.23
C GLU A 344 0.01 -12.72 -12.92
N SER A 345 -0.12 -13.64 -13.87
CA SER A 345 -1.43 -13.91 -14.50
C SER A 345 -2.31 -14.64 -13.50
N LEU A 346 -3.24 -13.92 -12.88
CA LEU A 346 -4.23 -14.49 -11.95
C LEU A 346 -5.49 -15.01 -12.68
N ARG A 347 -5.35 -15.35 -13.97
CA ARG A 347 -6.42 -15.86 -14.85
C ARG A 347 -6.46 -17.38 -14.90
#